data_AF-A0A1E8VYB3-F1
#
_entry.id   AF-A0A1E8VYB3-F1
#
_cell.length_a   1.000
_cell.length_b   1.000
_cell.length_c   1.000
_cell.angle_alpha   90.00
_cell.angle_beta   90.00
_cell.angle_gamma   90.00
#
_symmetry.space_group_name_H-M   'P 1'
#
loop_
_entity.id
_entity.type
_entity.pdbx_description
1 polymer ?
#
loop_
_entity_poly.entity_id
_entity_poly.type
_entity_poly.pdbx_seq_one_letter_code
_entity_poly.pdbx_strand_id
1 'polypeptide(L)'
;MKILAVTACPSGVAHTYMSAEAIKVACKKAGIDCKVETQGSIGIEDEIGPDDLKGADAVILTTDMPIKNVERFEGLPKVKVRAGVAIKQADALIAKVSAALKNRA
;
A
#
# COMPACT_ATOMS: atom_id res chain seq x y z
N MET A 1 5.55 12.48 5.80
CA MET A 1 4.91 11.73 4.71
C MET A 1 4.56 10.35 5.24
N LYS A 2 3.29 9.98 5.18
CA LYS A 2 2.80 8.66 5.57
C LYS A 2 2.09 8.00 4.40
N ILE A 3 2.55 6.82 4.00
CA ILE A 3 1.98 6.06 2.89
C ILE A 3 1.30 4.81 3.43
N LEU A 4 0.03 4.67 3.13
CA LEU A 4 -0.72 3.46 3.42
C LEU A 4 -0.66 2.53 2.21
N ALA A 5 -0.65 1.23 2.43
CA ALA A 5 -0.78 0.25 1.37
C ALA A 5 -1.71 -0.89 1.79
N VAL A 6 -2.46 -1.41 0.84
CA VAL A 6 -3.28 -2.61 1.01
C VAL A 6 -2.93 -3.58 -0.09
N THR A 7 -2.53 -4.79 0.33
CA THR A 7 -2.11 -5.86 -0.57
C THR A 7 -3.07 -7.03 -0.47
N ALA A 8 -3.48 -7.57 -1.60
CA ALA A 8 -4.35 -8.73 -1.71
C ALA A 8 -4.03 -9.48 -3.00
N CYS A 9 -3.93 -10.80 -2.90
CA CYS A 9 -3.70 -11.66 -4.06
C CYS A 9 -4.54 -12.94 -3.95
N PRO A 10 -5.32 -13.28 -5.00
CA PRO A 10 -6.12 -14.50 -5.00
C PRO A 10 -5.26 -15.77 -5.13
N SER A 11 -4.02 -15.65 -5.66
CA SER A 11 -3.10 -16.79 -5.81
C SER A 11 -2.56 -17.33 -4.48
N GLY A 12 -2.77 -16.63 -3.37
CA GLY A 12 -2.39 -17.07 -2.03
C GLY A 12 -1.62 -16.03 -1.23
N VAL A 13 -1.33 -16.38 0.02
CA VAL A 13 -0.75 -15.47 1.02
C VAL A 13 0.69 -15.06 0.69
N ALA A 14 1.44 -15.89 -0.04
CA ALA A 14 2.84 -15.63 -0.37
C ALA A 14 3.03 -14.30 -1.13
N HIS A 15 2.30 -14.10 -2.24
CA HIS A 15 2.41 -12.86 -3.01
C HIS A 15 1.89 -11.65 -2.24
N THR A 16 0.89 -11.83 -1.37
CA THR A 16 0.39 -10.76 -0.49
C THR A 16 1.49 -10.29 0.46
N TYR A 17 2.13 -11.20 1.21
CA TYR A 17 3.22 -10.84 2.12
C TYR A 17 4.45 -10.32 1.39
N MET A 18 4.84 -10.92 0.26
CA MET A 18 5.96 -10.45 -0.54
C MET A 18 5.74 -9.01 -1.04
N SER A 19 4.51 -8.69 -1.46
CA SER A 19 4.16 -7.32 -1.86
C SER A 19 4.24 -6.37 -0.66
N ALA A 20 3.73 -6.81 0.49
CA ALA A 20 3.74 -6.00 1.70
C ALA A 20 5.16 -5.70 2.19
N GLU A 21 6.02 -6.71 2.23
CA GLU A 21 7.40 -6.57 2.64
C GLU A 21 8.20 -5.71 1.66
N ALA A 22 8.03 -5.90 0.35
CA ALA A 22 8.67 -5.08 -0.67
C ALA A 22 8.31 -3.59 -0.51
N ILE A 23 7.03 -3.28 -0.26
CA ILE A 23 6.56 -1.92 0.01
C ILE A 23 7.19 -1.38 1.31
N LYS A 24 7.17 -2.15 2.41
CA LYS A 24 7.76 -1.74 3.69
C LYS A 24 9.25 -1.41 3.54
N VAL A 25 10.00 -2.24 2.82
CA VAL A 25 11.42 -2.04 2.57
C VAL A 25 11.65 -0.79 1.72
N ALA A 26 10.89 -0.58 0.65
CA ALA A 26 11.01 0.60 -0.20
C ALA A 26 10.73 1.91 0.55
N CYS A 27 9.68 1.94 1.37
CA CYS A 27 9.37 3.09 2.21
C CYS A 27 10.46 3.36 3.25
N LYS A 28 10.96 2.31 3.92
CA LYS A 28 12.06 2.43 4.87
C LYS A 28 13.33 2.97 4.22
N LYS A 29 13.66 2.53 3.00
CA LYS A 29 14.77 3.07 2.19
C LYS A 29 14.57 4.54 1.84
N ALA A 30 13.34 4.93 1.53
CA ALA A 30 13.00 6.32 1.23
C ALA A 30 12.88 7.21 2.49
N GLY A 31 12.97 6.64 3.71
CA GLY A 31 12.77 7.36 4.96
C GLY A 31 11.32 7.83 5.17
N ILE A 32 10.35 7.11 4.59
CA ILE A 32 8.92 7.44 4.64
C ILE A 32 8.22 6.45 5.56
N ASP A 33 7.33 6.96 6.41
CA ASP A 33 6.50 6.11 7.26
C ASP A 33 5.47 5.38 6.40
N CYS A 34 5.39 4.06 6.53
CA CYS A 34 4.39 3.30 5.80
C CYS A 34 3.74 2.22 6.64
N LYS A 35 2.46 1.99 6.35
CA LYS A 35 1.70 0.89 6.93
C LYS A 35 1.08 0.06 5.82
N VAL A 36 1.21 -1.25 5.94
CA VAL A 36 0.77 -2.16 4.88
C VAL A 36 -0.15 -3.21 5.47
N GLU A 37 -1.42 -3.12 5.08
CA GLU A 37 -2.46 -4.09 5.37
C GLU A 37 -2.40 -5.24 4.36
N THR A 38 -2.52 -6.47 4.85
CA THR A 38 -2.53 -7.68 4.03
C THR A 38 -3.90 -8.32 4.10
N GLN A 39 -4.56 -8.46 2.96
CA GLN A 39 -5.86 -9.13 2.81
C GLN A 39 -5.67 -10.41 2.01
N GLY A 40 -5.67 -11.55 2.69
CA GLY A 40 -5.50 -12.87 2.09
C GLY A 40 -6.68 -13.80 2.35
N SER A 41 -6.53 -15.05 1.92
CA SER A 41 -7.50 -16.12 2.18
C SER A 41 -7.69 -16.42 3.68
N ILE A 42 -6.69 -16.08 4.49
CA ILE A 42 -6.66 -16.19 5.96
C ILE A 42 -7.38 -15.03 6.66
N GLY A 43 -7.63 -13.91 5.97
CA GLY A 43 -8.28 -12.73 6.54
C GLY A 43 -7.51 -11.43 6.28
N ILE A 44 -7.88 -10.40 7.04
CA ILE A 44 -7.23 -9.09 7.07
C ILE A 44 -6.24 -9.08 8.24
N GLU A 45 -5.00 -8.74 7.95
CA GLU A 45 -3.93 -8.54 8.95
C GLU A 45 -3.33 -7.15 8.81
N ASP A 46 -2.81 -6.63 9.92
CA ASP A 46 -2.27 -5.26 10.03
C ASP A 46 -3.30 -4.20 9.57
N GLU A 47 -4.56 -4.37 10.01
CA GLU A 47 -5.66 -3.50 9.58
C GLU A 47 -5.32 -2.02 9.83
N ILE A 48 -5.49 -1.21 8.78
CA ILE A 48 -5.27 0.22 8.83
C ILE A 48 -6.44 0.87 9.55
N GLY A 49 -6.15 1.45 10.72
CA GLY A 49 -7.14 2.14 11.54
C GLY A 49 -7.56 3.52 11.00
N PRO A 50 -8.65 4.10 11.55
CA PRO A 50 -9.02 5.49 11.26
C PRO A 50 -7.94 6.51 11.66
N ASP A 51 -7.18 6.25 12.73
CA ASP A 51 -6.07 7.11 13.12
C ASP A 51 -4.86 7.00 12.17
N ASP A 52 -4.69 5.86 11.50
CA ASP A 52 -3.68 5.74 10.45
C ASP A 52 -4.02 6.57 9.21
N LEU A 53 -5.32 6.72 8.92
CA LEU A 53 -5.84 7.49 7.78
C LEU A 53 -5.72 9.01 7.96
N LYS A 54 -5.87 9.51 9.20
CA LYS A 54 -5.83 10.96 9.50
C LYS A 54 -4.52 11.65 9.10
N GLY A 55 -3.42 10.92 9.12
CA GLY A 55 -2.09 11.43 8.77
C GLY A 55 -1.55 10.92 7.44
N ALA A 56 -2.34 10.16 6.68
CA ALA A 56 -1.89 9.54 5.44
C ALA A 56 -1.90 10.55 4.29
N ASP A 57 -0.81 10.56 3.51
CA ASP A 57 -0.71 11.38 2.31
C ASP A 57 -1.23 10.63 1.07
N ALA A 58 -1.01 9.31 1.01
CA ALA A 58 -1.45 8.46 -0.10
C ALA A 58 -1.76 7.04 0.35
N VAL A 59 -2.58 6.36 -0.45
CA VAL A 59 -2.84 4.92 -0.31
C VAL A 59 -2.44 4.18 -1.58
N ILE A 60 -1.76 3.05 -1.43
CA ILE A 60 -1.44 2.10 -2.50
C ILE A 60 -2.39 0.91 -2.36
N LEU A 61 -3.05 0.51 -3.45
CA LEU A 61 -4.00 -0.59 -3.45
C LEU A 61 -3.59 -1.60 -4.52
N THR A 62 -3.44 -2.87 -4.15
CA THR A 62 -3.24 -3.90 -5.17
C THR A 62 -4.53 -4.20 -5.92
N THR A 63 -4.43 -4.46 -7.22
CA THR A 63 -5.60 -4.70 -8.09
C THR A 63 -5.85 -6.16 -8.44
N ASP A 64 -5.04 -7.08 -7.93
CA ASP A 64 -5.18 -8.52 -8.19
C ASP A 64 -6.46 -9.11 -7.58
N MET A 65 -6.99 -8.49 -6.52
CA MET A 65 -8.25 -8.86 -5.88
C MET A 65 -8.98 -7.59 -5.42
N PRO A 66 -10.33 -7.59 -5.40
CA PRO A 66 -11.09 -6.52 -4.77
C PRO A 66 -10.71 -6.39 -3.29
N ILE A 67 -10.11 -5.25 -2.95
CA ILE A 67 -9.79 -4.86 -1.58
C ILE A 67 -11.10 -4.60 -0.82
N LYS A 68 -11.21 -5.09 0.40
CA LYS A 68 -12.31 -4.75 1.31
C LYS A 68 -12.06 -3.41 1.98
N ASN A 69 -13.13 -2.68 2.32
CA ASN A 69 -13.07 -1.41 3.06
C ASN A 69 -12.36 -0.26 2.29
N VAL A 70 -12.45 -0.24 0.96
CA VAL A 70 -11.82 0.80 0.11
C VAL A 70 -12.44 2.19 0.34
N GLU A 71 -13.67 2.23 0.87
CA GLU A 71 -14.41 3.41 1.30
C GLU A 71 -13.65 4.23 2.35
N ARG A 72 -12.90 3.55 3.25
CA ARG A 72 -12.12 4.22 4.31
C ARG A 72 -11.03 5.13 3.76
N PHE A 73 -10.60 4.87 2.53
CA PHE A 73 -9.58 5.65 1.84
C PHE A 73 -10.19 6.70 0.89
N GLU A 74 -11.50 6.90 0.88
CA GLU A 74 -12.10 8.02 0.16
C GLU A 74 -11.55 9.36 0.67
N GLY A 75 -11.18 10.24 -0.26
CA GLY A 75 -10.49 11.50 0.02
C GLY A 75 -8.97 11.45 -0.10
N LEU A 76 -8.35 10.27 -0.04
CA LEU A 76 -6.90 10.11 -0.25
C LEU A 76 -6.56 9.75 -1.69
N PRO A 77 -5.42 10.19 -2.24
CA PRO A 77 -4.96 9.76 -3.56
C PRO A 77 -4.67 8.25 -3.55
N LYS A 78 -5.44 7.52 -4.36
CA LYS A 78 -5.37 6.05 -4.46
C LYS A 78 -4.50 5.63 -5.64
N VAL A 79 -3.45 4.88 -5.36
CA VAL A 79 -2.50 4.37 -6.35
C VAL A 79 -2.75 2.90 -6.54
N LYS A 80 -3.30 2.54 -7.70
CA LYS A 80 -3.65 1.17 -8.02
C LYS A 80 -2.49 0.49 -8.74
N VAL A 81 -2.01 -0.64 -8.23
CA VAL A 81 -0.88 -1.40 -8.79
C VAL A 81 -1.16 -2.90 -8.73
N ARG A 82 -0.52 -3.72 -9.57
CA ARG A 82 -0.60 -5.17 -9.41
C ARG A 82 0.39 -5.65 -8.34
N ALA A 83 0.05 -6.69 -7.58
CA ALA A 83 0.92 -7.31 -6.58
C ALA A 83 2.29 -7.69 -7.19
N GLY A 84 2.30 -8.30 -8.39
CA GLY A 84 3.55 -8.62 -9.08
C GLY A 84 4.44 -7.41 -9.40
N VAL A 85 3.84 -6.25 -9.67
CA VAL A 85 4.56 -4.99 -9.88
C VAL A 85 5.03 -4.40 -8.55
N ALA A 86 4.21 -4.48 -7.50
CA ALA A 86 4.59 -4.06 -6.16
C ALA A 86 5.83 -4.83 -5.67
N ILE A 87 5.92 -6.14 -5.92
CA ILE A 87 7.08 -6.96 -5.54
C ILE A 87 8.35 -6.53 -6.29
N LYS A 88 8.26 -6.35 -7.61
CA LYS A 88 9.43 -6.08 -8.46
C LYS A 88 9.84 -4.60 -8.49
N GLN A 89 8.90 -3.68 -8.31
CA GLN A 89 9.07 -2.25 -8.53
C GLN A 89 8.56 -1.42 -7.34
N ALA A 90 8.51 -1.96 -6.12
CA ALA A 90 8.15 -1.20 -4.92
C ALA A 90 8.94 0.11 -4.82
N ASP A 91 10.24 0.07 -5.03
CA ASP A 91 11.13 1.23 -4.91
C ASP A 91 10.72 2.38 -5.87
N ALA A 92 10.54 2.05 -7.15
CA ALA A 92 10.07 2.99 -8.16
C ALA A 92 8.65 3.49 -7.87
N LEU A 93 7.77 2.62 -7.34
CA LEU A 93 6.41 2.99 -6.97
C LEU A 93 6.43 4.02 -5.84
N ILE A 94 7.14 3.76 -4.75
CA ILE A 94 7.25 4.66 -3.60
C ILE A 94 7.90 5.98 -4.01
N ALA A 95 8.97 5.94 -4.81
CA ALA A 95 9.60 7.14 -5.34
C ALA A 95 8.60 7.98 -6.16
N LYS A 96 7.82 7.34 -7.04
CA LYS A 96 6.82 8.01 -7.87
C LYS A 96 5.67 8.60 -7.04
N VAL A 97 5.20 7.88 -6.02
CA VAL A 97 4.16 8.36 -5.10
C VAL A 97 4.68 9.53 -4.27
N SER A 98 5.86 9.41 -3.69
CA SER A 98 6.50 10.49 -2.92
C SER A 98 6.72 11.74 -3.79
N ALA A 99 7.20 11.57 -5.03
CA ALA A 99 7.38 12.70 -5.96
C ALA A 99 6.04 13.35 -6.33
N ALA A 100 5.00 12.57 -6.63
CA ALA A 100 3.68 13.08 -6.96
C ALA A 100 3.04 13.85 -5.78
N LEU A 101 3.30 13.42 -4.55
CA LEU A 101 2.85 14.10 -3.34
C LEU A 101 3.61 15.40 -3.08
N LYS A 102 4.94 15.41 -3.28
CA LYS A 102 5.75 16.64 -3.15
C LYS A 102 5.32 17.73 -4.14
N ASN A 103 4.86 17.34 -5.33
CA ASN A 103 4.42 18.27 -6.36
C ASN A 103 2.99 18.84 -6.15
N ARG A 104 2.31 18.41 -5.07
CA ARG A 104 0.99 18.93 -4.65
C ARG A 104 1.07 19.90 -3.48
N ALA A 105 2.26 20.11 -2.90
CA ALA A 105 2.51 21.03 -1.80
C ALA A 105 2.86 22.44 -2.31
#